data_AF-A0A1B7UY40-F1
#
_entry.id   AF-A0A1B7UY40-F1
#
_cell.length_a   1.000
_cell.length_b   1.000
_cell.length_c   1.000
_cell.angle_alpha   90.00
_cell.angle_beta   90.00
_cell.angle_gamma   90.00
#
_symmetry.space_group_name_H-M   'P 1'
#
loop_
_entity.id
_entity.type
_entity.pdbx_description
1 polymer ?
#
loop_
_entity_poly.entity_id
_entity_poly.type
_entity_poly.pdbx_seq_one_letter_code
_entity_poly.pdbx_strand_id
1 'polypeptide(L)' 'MNTTQMRNQVKQNIDKLSPEKLIVIAEFLRDLLNDENEDATEELLKISGFESAFEQAKQQVQEGKVKDWRMIRDDV' A
#
# COMPACT_ATOMS: atom_id res chain seq x y z
N MET A 1 -8.16 -25.97 -12.73
CA MET A 1 -6.91 -25.47 -13.34
C MET A 1 -5.86 -25.40 -12.24
N ASN A 2 -4.63 -25.89 -12.45
CA ASN A 2 -3.58 -25.79 -11.43
C ASN A 2 -2.83 -24.45 -11.52
N THR A 3 -2.03 -24.12 -10.50
CA THR A 3 -1.31 -22.83 -10.42
C THR A 3 -0.40 -22.58 -11.62
N THR A 4 0.26 -23.62 -12.13
CA THR A 4 1.13 -23.52 -13.31
C THR A 4 0.31 -23.18 -14.56
N GLN A 5 -0.84 -23.83 -14.76
CA GLN A 5 -1.76 -23.54 -15.86
C GLN A 5 -2.32 -22.12 -15.78
N MET A 6 -2.67 -21.66 -14.57
CA MET A 6 -3.11 -20.28 -14.34
C MET A 6 -2.05 -19.25 -14.72
N ARG A 7 -0.80 -19.42 -14.24
CA ARG A 7 0.30 -18.50 -14.57
C ARG A 7 0.58 -18.46 -16.08
N ASN A 8 0.55 -19.61 -16.74
CA ASN A 8 0.78 -19.68 -18.18
C ASN A 8 -0.33 -18.98 -18.96
N GLN A 9 -1.59 -19.16 -18.57
CA GLN A 9 -2.72 -18.49 -19.22
C GLN A 9 -2.65 -16.97 -19.05
N VAL A 10 -2.31 -16.49 -17.85
CA VAL A 10 -2.15 -15.05 -17.58
C VAL A 10 -1.05 -14.45 -18.45
N LYS A 11 0.13 -15.09 -18.51
CA LYS A 11 1.24 -14.64 -19.38
C LYS A 11 0.82 -14.54 -20.85
N GLN A 12 0.19 -15.60 -21.37
CA GLN A 12 -0.27 -15.64 -22.76
C GLN A 12 -1.30 -14.55 -23.09
N ASN A 13 -2.11 -14.14 -22.11
CA ASN A 13 -3.05 -13.04 -22.29
C ASN A 13 -2.35 -11.68 -22.26
N ILE A 14 -1.42 -11.48 -21.32
CA ILE A 14 -0.61 -10.25 -21.20
C ILE A 14 0.19 -10.00 -22.48
N ASP A 15 0.82 -11.02 -23.05
CA ASP A 15 1.62 -10.92 -24.28
C ASP A 15 0.83 -10.44 -25.51
N LYS A 16 -0.51 -10.48 -25.45
CA LYS A 16 -1.41 -10.07 -26.55
C LYS A 16 -2.01 -8.68 -26.36
N LEU A 17 -1.74 -8.01 -25.24
CA LEU A 17 -2.31 -6.71 -24.94
C LEU A 17 -1.63 -5.60 -25.73
N SER A 18 -2.39 -4.54 -26.04
CA SER A 18 -1.80 -3.31 -26.57
C SER A 18 -1.03 -2.57 -25.48
N PRO A 19 -0.09 -1.68 -25.83
CA PRO A 19 0.67 -0.89 -24.86
C PRO A 19 -0.21 -0.16 -23.83
N GLU A 20 -1.33 0.42 -24.26
CA GLU A 20 -2.25 1.15 -23.38
C GLU A 20 -2.89 0.21 -22.34
N LYS A 21 -3.26 -1.01 -22.77
CA LYS A 21 -3.84 -2.02 -21.88
C LYS A 21 -2.80 -2.62 -20.94
N LEU A 22 -1.54 -2.70 -21.36
CA LEU A 22 -0.44 -3.13 -20.50
C LEU A 22 -0.22 -2.17 -19.33
N ILE A 23 -0.37 -0.86 -19.55
CA ILE A 23 -0.27 0.14 -18.47
C ILE A 23 -1.33 -0.14 -17.39
N VAL A 24 -2.59 -0.30 -17.79
CA VAL A 24 -3.70 -0.58 -16.87
C VAL A 24 -3.47 -1.89 -16.09
N ILE A 25 -3.01 -2.94 -16.77
CA ILE A 25 -2.74 -4.23 -16.11
C ILE A 25 -1.52 -4.14 -15.18
N ALA A 26 -0.51 -3.34 -15.51
CA ALA A 26 0.65 -3.15 -14.64
C ALA A 26 0.29 -2.42 -13.33
N GLU A 27 -0.62 -1.44 -13.40
CA GLU A 27 -1.16 -0.76 -12.22
C GLU A 27 -1.99 -1.73 -11.37
N PHE A 28 -2.93 -2.45 -11.98
CA PHE A 28 -3.75 -3.42 -11.26
C PHE A 28 -2.93 -4.55 -10.60
N LEU A 29 -1.88 -5.05 -11.27
CA LEU A 29 -0.97 -6.04 -10.68
C LEU A 29 -0.16 -5.46 -9.52
N ARG A 30 0.14 -4.16 -9.54
CA ARG A 30 0.81 -3.49 -8.42
C ARG A 30 -0.11 -3.44 -7.21
N ASP A 31 -1.39 -3.13 -7.42
CA ASP A 31 -2.40 -3.11 -6.36
C ASP A 31 -2.55 -4.50 -5.74
N LEU A 32 -2.76 -5.54 -6.55
CA LEU A 32 -2.84 -6.95 -6.09
C LEU A 32 -1.60 -7.44 -5.30
N LEU A 33 -0.44 -6.83 -5.52
CA LEU A 33 0.80 -7.15 -4.79
C LEU A 33 0.96 -6.32 -3.51
N ASN A 34 0.21 -5.22 -3.38
CA ASN A 34 0.17 -4.37 -2.21
C ASN A 34 -0.95 -4.78 -1.21
N ASP A 35 -1.85 -5.69 -1.61
CA ASP A 35 -3.06 -6.13 -0.88
C ASP A 35 -2.87 -6.84 0.47
N GLU A 36 -1.66 -6.94 1.02
CA GLU A 36 -1.51 -7.47 2.39
C GLU A 36 -1.93 -6.46 3.49
N ASN A 37 -2.39 -5.24 3.17
CA ASN A 37 -2.79 -4.22 4.16
C ASN A 37 -3.94 -3.25 3.75
N GLU A 38 -4.87 -3.66 2.87
CA GLU A 38 -5.94 -2.75 2.41
C GLU A 38 -6.94 -2.35 3.51
N ASP A 39 -7.40 -3.29 4.36
CA ASP A 39 -8.44 -3.01 5.36
C ASP A 39 -8.04 -1.92 6.37
N ALA A 40 -6.81 -1.97 6.89
CA ALA A 40 -6.30 -0.96 7.83
C ALA A 40 -6.08 0.40 7.15
N THR A 41 -5.77 0.41 5.85
CA THR A 41 -5.55 1.63 5.08
C THR A 41 -6.89 2.33 4.80
N GLU A 42 -7.94 1.59 4.45
CA GLU A 42 -9.28 2.15 4.23
C GLU A 42 -9.88 2.78 5.49
N GLU A 43 -9.68 2.17 6.67
CA GLU A 43 -10.14 2.73 7.94
C GLU A 43 -9.47 4.08 8.24
N LEU A 44 -8.17 4.19 7.98
CA LEU A 44 -7.42 5.43 8.20
C LEU A 44 -7.84 6.54 7.22
N LEU A 45 -8.12 6.20 5.95
CA LEU A 45 -8.60 7.17 4.96
C LEU A 45 -10.00 7.74 5.27
N LYS A 46 -10.81 7.03 6.06
CA LYS A 46 -12.11 7.54 6.55
C LYS A 46 -11.96 8.61 7.63
N ILE A 47 -10.79 8.73 8.27
CA ILE A 47 -10.52 9.74 9.29
C ILE A 47 -10.26 11.09 8.59
N SER A 48 -11.15 12.06 8.82
CA SER A 48 -11.01 13.40 8.24
C SER A 48 -9.67 14.03 8.58
N GLY A 49 -8.94 14.46 7.55
CA GLY A 49 -7.62 15.12 7.69
C GLY A 49 -6.45 14.18 7.98
N PHE A 50 -6.67 12.86 7.99
CA PHE A 50 -5.62 11.88 8.31
C PHE A 50 -4.40 11.98 7.39
N GLU A 51 -4.59 12.03 6.07
CA GLU A 51 -3.47 12.10 5.12
C GLU A 51 -2.55 13.29 5.40
N SER A 52 -3.13 14.47 5.67
CA SER A 52 -2.34 15.66 6.00
C SER A 52 -1.61 15.51 7.34
N ALA A 53 -2.28 14.97 8.36
CA ALA A 53 -1.67 14.71 9.65
C ALA A 53 -0.54 13.68 9.56
N PHE A 54 -0.70 12.64 8.74
CA PHE A 54 0.29 11.61 8.51
C PHE A 54 1.55 12.14 7.82
N GLU A 55 1.40 12.94 6.76
CA GLU A 55 2.54 13.56 6.09
C GLU A 55 3.27 14.56 7.00
N GLN A 56 2.54 15.32 7.82
CA GLN A 56 3.15 16.17 8.86
C GLN A 56 3.93 15.34 9.89
N ALA A 57 3.38 14.22 10.35
CA ALA A 57 4.04 13.34 11.31
C ALA A 57 5.34 12.73 10.75
N LYS A 58 5.36 12.33 9.48
CA LYS A 58 6.59 11.88 8.79
C LYS A 58 7.68 12.94 8.83
N GLN A 59 7.33 14.20 8.54
CA GLN A 59 8.28 15.31 8.62
C GLN A 59 8.79 15.51 10.06
N GLN A 60 7.91 15.44 11.05
CA GLN A 60 8.29 15.56 12.47
C GLN A 60 9.28 14.47 12.89
N VAL A 61 9.11 13.23 12.41
CA VAL A 61 10.06 12.14 12.65
C VAL A 61 11.43 12.44 12.05
N GLN A 62 11.47 12.92 10.80
CA GLN A 62 12.73 13.30 10.14
C GLN A 62 13.44 14.46 10.86
N GLU A 63 12.68 15.41 11.41
CA GLU A 63 13.18 16.53 12.19
C GLU A 63 13.53 16.16 13.65
N GLY A 64 13.37 14.90 14.05
CA GLY A 64 13.64 14.42 15.39
C GLY A 64 12.65 14.92 16.45
N LYS A 65 11.49 15.44 16.03
CA LYS A 65 10.39 15.89 16.92
C LYS A 65 9.59 14.69 17.46
N VAL A 66 10.29 13.79 18.13
CA VAL A 66 9.74 12.56 18.72
C VAL A 66 9.99 12.54 20.23
N LYS A 67 9.21 11.74 20.96
CA LYS A 67 9.42 11.49 22.39
C LYS A 67 9.78 10.03 22.60
N ASP A 68 10.74 9.76 23.49
CA ASP A 68 10.99 8.39 23.95
C ASP A 68 9.73 7.87 24.64
N TRP A 69 9.30 6.66 24.31
CA TRP A 69 8.09 6.04 24.87
C TRP A 69 8.17 5.92 26.40
N ARG A 70 9.37 5.82 26.98
CA ARG A 70 9.59 5.82 28.43
C ARG A 70 9.18 7.12 29.10
N MET A 71 9.14 8.23 28.34
CA MET A 71 8.67 9.54 28.83
C MET A 71 7.15 9.73 28.66
N ILE A 72 6.45 8.79 28.04
CA ILE A 72 5.00 8.83 27.79
C ILE A 72 4.25 7.92 28.77
N ARG A 73 4.92 6.90 29.30
CA ARG A 73 4.29 5.86 30.09
C ARG A 73 4.15 6.28 31.57
N ASP A 74 2.94 6.12 32.11
CA ASP A 74 2.58 6.53 33.48
C ASP A 74 2.54 5.36 34.50
N ASP A 75 3.01 4.15 34.12
CA ASP A 75 2.88 2.91 34.91
C ASP A 75 4.12 2.55 35.76
N VAL A 76 4.94 3.53 36.16
CA VAL A 76 6.14 3.35 37.00
C VAL A 76 6.00 3.88 38.41
#